data_AF-A0A8J3YYC7-F1
#
_entry.id   AF-A0A8J3YYC7-F1
#
_cell.length_a   1.000
_cell.length_b   1.000
_cell.length_c   1.000
_cell.angle_alpha   90.00
_cell.angle_beta   90.00
_cell.angle_gamma   90.00
#
_symmetry.space_group_name_H-M   'P 1'
#
loop_
_entity.id
_entity.type
_entity.pdbx_description
1 polymer ?
#
loop_
_entity_poly.entity_id
_entity_poly.type
_entity_poly.pdbx_seq_one_letter_code
_entity_poly.pdbx_strand_id
1 'polypeptide(L)'
;MPAAATPAVHTAPSVLSGQFVGARLLQWGRRGGMNQWRRFSLARPHRIGVPGAASPGTPPPRHQGIDMDLPHLRSRPYRRLTVLGAALLLAFVPGAAAAAPIQPGQSATIRGVQSGRCLDAPGSTNGTQAQLWDCSGAGGQTWTYTSARQLMVFGTKCLDANGQGTTNGTAVIVWDCNGQPNQQWNVNTNGSITGVQSGLCLDANGSGTANGTKIILWACHGQSNQQWDSPSTQPPSGTAPCDIYASAGTPCIAAHSTVRALYGAYGGNLYQVRRSSDNATRDIGGLGTGGAANAATQDSFCAGTACVVTVVYDQSGRGNHLWYQGSSVVPGSSQSRPASATSESLTVGGTKAYSLYINPGNSYWRDGHLTGVPTGSAPEGMYMVTSGTHVNNGCCFDYGNSETTRAADAAGAMDAINFSTQCWFGGCSGSGPWVQADLEWGLYPGGSQSWNPNQRAFTSKFVTAMLKNNGTNRFALKGSNAQAGSLYTLYDGALPSGYSPMRKQGAIILGSGGDCCKPGGGANLSAGTFYEGAMVAGYPSDATENAVHANVVAAGYR
;
A
#
# COMPACT_ATOMS: atom_id res chain seq x y z
N MET A 1 41.72 -53.93 -21.07
CA MET A 1 42.51 -54.31 -19.88
C MET A 1 41.95 -53.53 -18.69
N PRO A 2 41.46 -54.20 -17.63
CA PRO A 2 40.75 -53.56 -16.52
C PRO A 2 41.50 -53.61 -15.16
N ALA A 3 41.15 -52.70 -14.25
CA ALA A 3 41.21 -52.84 -12.79
C ALA A 3 40.20 -51.83 -12.22
N ALA A 4 39.11 -52.17 -11.51
CA ALA A 4 38.85 -53.12 -10.41
C ALA A 4 39.38 -52.63 -9.05
N ALA A 5 38.46 -52.23 -8.16
CA ALA A 5 38.29 -52.79 -6.79
C ALA A 5 37.37 -51.94 -5.88
N THR A 6 36.18 -52.45 -5.56
CA THR A 6 35.62 -52.39 -4.20
C THR A 6 36.00 -53.69 -3.48
N PRO A 7 36.04 -53.76 -2.12
CA PRO A 7 34.94 -54.48 -1.43
C PRO A 7 34.68 -54.10 0.07
N ALA A 8 33.57 -54.68 0.60
CA ALA A 8 33.23 -54.96 2.02
C ALA A 8 32.97 -53.77 2.99
N VAL A 9 31.93 -53.69 3.85
CA VAL A 9 30.94 -54.62 4.48
C VAL A 9 31.41 -55.31 5.79
N HIS A 10 30.49 -55.39 6.77
CA HIS A 10 30.58 -55.90 8.16
C HIS A 10 31.18 -54.91 9.20
N THR A 11 30.71 -54.81 10.45
CA THR A 11 29.70 -55.58 11.22
C THR A 11 29.10 -54.73 12.36
N ALA A 12 27.92 -55.10 12.88
CA ALA A 12 27.41 -54.58 14.15
C ALA A 12 28.06 -55.26 15.37
N PRO A 13 27.93 -54.67 16.57
CA PRO A 13 27.69 -55.47 17.77
C PRO A 13 26.40 -55.04 18.51
N SER A 14 26.02 -55.85 19.49
CA SER A 14 24.65 -55.95 20.00
C SER A 14 24.54 -55.77 21.53
N VAL A 15 23.36 -55.35 21.97
CA VAL A 15 22.79 -55.50 23.35
C VAL A 15 23.44 -54.69 24.48
N LEU A 16 22.62 -53.83 25.10
CA LEU A 16 22.39 -53.86 26.54
C LEU A 16 20.96 -53.43 26.87
N SER A 17 20.43 -53.94 27.98
CA SER A 17 19.01 -54.03 28.33
C SER A 17 18.51 -52.93 29.26
N GLY A 18 17.24 -52.53 29.14
CA GLY A 18 16.53 -51.70 30.13
C GLY A 18 15.01 -51.78 29.96
N GLN A 19 14.29 -52.22 30.99
CA GLN A 19 12.83 -52.41 30.99
C GLN A 19 12.07 -51.09 31.24
N PHE A 20 10.84 -50.93 30.72
CA PHE A 20 9.61 -51.10 31.54
C PHE A 20 8.30 -50.87 30.73
N VAL A 21 7.51 -51.96 30.67
CA VAL A 21 6.03 -52.09 30.72
C VAL A 21 5.14 -50.84 30.50
N GLY A 22 4.11 -50.96 29.63
CA GLY A 22 3.02 -49.97 29.63
C GLY A 22 1.86 -50.08 28.64
N ALA A 23 1.68 -51.15 27.85
CA ALA A 23 0.59 -51.22 26.88
C ALA A 23 -0.78 -51.53 27.54
N ARG A 24 -1.78 -50.65 27.36
CA ARG A 24 -3.19 -50.98 27.54
C ARG A 24 -3.95 -50.69 26.24
N LEU A 25 -4.52 -51.74 25.63
CA LEU A 25 -5.68 -51.59 24.76
C LEU A 25 -6.81 -50.99 25.59
N LEU A 26 -7.56 -50.04 25.04
CA LEU A 26 -8.92 -49.77 25.48
C LEU A 26 -9.86 -49.64 24.28
N GLN A 27 -11.03 -50.23 24.47
CA GLN A 27 -11.98 -50.65 23.46
C GLN A 27 -12.94 -49.51 23.11
N TRP A 28 -13.42 -49.49 21.86
CA TRP A 28 -14.40 -48.51 21.40
C TRP A 28 -15.77 -48.74 22.07
N GLY A 29 -16.35 -47.70 22.68
CA GLY A 29 -17.66 -47.78 23.33
C GLY A 29 -18.51 -46.54 23.06
N ARG A 30 -19.66 -46.70 22.38
CA ARG A 30 -20.65 -45.64 22.15
C ARG A 30 -21.70 -45.58 23.26
N ARG A 31 -21.89 -44.39 23.84
CA ARG A 31 -23.07 -43.76 24.50
C ARG A 31 -22.52 -42.48 25.15
N GLY A 32 -23.11 -41.29 25.13
CA GLY A 32 -24.46 -40.88 24.77
C GLY A 32 -25.08 -40.13 25.96
N GLY A 33 -25.36 -38.83 25.83
CA GLY A 33 -26.10 -38.07 26.86
C GLY A 33 -25.44 -36.77 27.34
N MET A 34 -26.23 -35.70 27.29
CA MET A 34 -26.00 -34.31 27.71
C MET A 34 -25.41 -34.14 29.13
N ASN A 35 -24.71 -33.02 29.37
CA ASN A 35 -25.07 -32.14 30.51
C ASN A 35 -24.55 -30.70 30.37
N GLN A 36 -25.29 -29.76 30.95
CA GLN A 36 -25.03 -28.32 30.88
C GLN A 36 -23.97 -27.87 31.89
N TRP A 37 -23.28 -26.75 31.59
CA TRP A 37 -22.47 -26.03 32.56
C TRP A 37 -23.07 -24.66 32.88
N ARG A 38 -23.28 -24.42 34.18
CA ARG A 38 -23.90 -23.19 34.72
C ARG A 38 -22.87 -22.07 34.87
N ARG A 39 -23.33 -20.82 34.72
CA ARG A 39 -22.57 -19.62 35.07
C ARG A 39 -22.25 -19.59 36.57
N PHE A 40 -21.03 -19.19 36.92
CA PHE A 40 -20.72 -18.61 38.22
C PHE A 40 -20.47 -17.11 38.07
N SER A 41 -21.10 -16.34 38.96
CA SER A 41 -20.87 -14.91 39.14
C SER A 41 -20.43 -14.70 40.57
N LEU A 42 -19.36 -13.94 40.81
CA LEU A 42 -18.90 -13.57 42.15
C LEU A 42 -18.79 -12.06 42.27
N ALA A 43 -19.23 -11.55 43.42
CA ALA A 43 -19.42 -10.14 43.69
C ALA A 43 -18.21 -9.48 44.37
N ARG A 44 -18.24 -8.14 44.41
CA ARG A 44 -17.30 -7.28 45.14
C ARG A 44 -17.42 -7.45 46.67
N PRO A 45 -16.44 -6.91 47.41
CA PRO A 45 -16.80 -6.12 48.60
C PRO A 45 -16.16 -4.70 48.67
N HIS A 46 -17.01 -3.80 49.18
CA HIS A 46 -16.90 -2.52 49.90
C HIS A 46 -15.64 -1.62 50.05
N ARG A 47 -15.96 -0.35 50.34
CA ARG A 47 -15.14 0.86 50.57
C ARG A 47 -14.48 0.93 51.96
N ILE A 48 -13.39 1.72 52.06
CA ILE A 48 -12.98 2.74 53.08
C ILE A 48 -11.69 3.41 52.50
N GLY A 49 -11.30 4.67 52.71
CA GLY A 49 -11.86 5.87 53.37
C GLY A 49 -10.97 7.11 53.10
N VAL A 50 -11.35 8.33 53.51
CA VAL A 50 -10.60 9.61 53.32
C VAL A 50 -10.82 10.50 54.56
N PRO A 51 -9.78 11.10 55.20
CA PRO A 51 -9.22 12.44 54.89
C PRO A 51 -7.67 12.51 55.01
N GLY A 52 -6.91 13.57 54.67
CA GLY A 52 -7.19 14.89 54.11
C GLY A 52 -6.33 15.99 54.79
N ALA A 53 -5.48 16.73 54.05
CA ALA A 53 -4.83 17.99 54.48
C ALA A 53 -4.03 18.70 53.35
N ALA A 54 -4.10 20.03 53.29
CA ALA A 54 -3.11 20.92 52.63
C ALA A 54 -2.05 21.35 53.67
N SER A 55 -0.91 22.02 53.40
CA SER A 55 -0.70 23.26 52.60
C SER A 55 0.84 23.53 52.41
N PRO A 56 1.43 24.73 52.15
CA PRO A 56 2.34 24.91 51.00
C PRO A 56 3.82 25.30 51.34
N GLY A 57 4.68 25.36 50.31
CA GLY A 57 6.08 25.80 50.42
C GLY A 57 6.70 26.32 49.10
N THR A 58 7.40 27.46 49.20
CA THR A 58 7.97 28.38 48.18
C THR A 58 9.01 27.86 47.16
N PRO A 59 9.28 28.61 46.06
CA PRO A 59 10.22 28.23 44.97
C PRO A 59 11.69 28.69 45.19
N PRO A 60 12.67 28.15 44.43
CA PRO A 60 14.08 28.57 44.46
C PRO A 60 14.41 29.78 43.55
N PRO A 61 15.50 30.52 43.82
CA PRO A 61 15.86 31.75 43.09
C PRO A 61 16.72 31.50 41.83
N ARG A 62 16.73 32.52 40.95
CA ARG A 62 17.65 32.63 39.80
C ARG A 62 19.01 33.16 40.26
N HIS A 63 20.10 32.71 39.63
CA HIS A 63 21.37 33.45 39.65
C HIS A 63 21.64 34.14 38.31
N GLN A 64 22.10 35.38 38.40
CA GLN A 64 22.47 36.24 37.28
C GLN A 64 23.93 35.98 36.86
N GLY A 65 24.25 36.33 35.60
CA GLY A 65 25.63 36.30 35.10
C GLY A 65 26.49 37.46 35.64
N ILE A 66 27.79 37.33 35.43
CA ILE A 66 28.79 38.37 35.72
C ILE A 66 29.76 38.39 34.53
N ASP A 67 29.74 39.48 33.78
CA ASP A 67 30.83 39.93 32.90
C ASP A 67 31.70 40.95 33.64
N MET A 68 32.98 41.04 33.26
CA MET A 68 34.00 42.11 33.47
C MET A 68 35.39 41.51 33.81
N ASP A 69 36.54 42.03 33.39
CA ASP A 69 36.93 42.91 32.26
C ASP A 69 38.50 42.95 32.21
N LEU A 70 39.11 43.70 31.27
CA LEU A 70 40.53 44.16 31.21
C LEU A 70 41.63 43.18 30.71
N PRO A 71 42.81 43.67 30.23
CA PRO A 71 42.96 44.70 29.18
C PRO A 71 44.09 44.37 28.14
N HIS A 72 44.32 45.31 27.21
CA HIS A 72 45.23 45.21 26.06
C HIS A 72 46.74 45.00 26.34
N LEU A 73 47.39 44.26 25.42
CA LEU A 73 48.77 44.55 24.97
C LEU A 73 48.85 44.50 23.43
N ARG A 74 49.59 45.45 22.83
CA ARG A 74 49.82 45.56 21.37
C ARG A 74 51.28 45.24 21.04
N SER A 75 51.52 44.43 20.01
CA SER A 75 52.58 44.66 19.00
C SER A 75 52.45 43.70 17.80
N ARG A 76 52.85 44.19 16.62
CA ARG A 76 52.86 43.53 15.29
C ARG A 76 54.29 43.70 14.72
N PRO A 77 54.67 43.11 13.56
CA PRO A 77 54.05 42.05 12.75
C PRO A 77 55.00 40.90 12.35
N TYR A 78 54.45 39.77 11.90
CA TYR A 78 55.05 38.97 10.80
C TYR A 78 53.99 38.76 9.71
N ARG A 79 54.29 39.17 8.48
CA ARG A 79 53.40 38.98 7.32
C ARG A 79 53.46 37.52 6.85
N ARG A 80 52.40 36.76 7.05
CA ARG A 80 52.07 35.61 6.18
C ARG A 80 50.99 36.04 5.20
N LEU A 81 51.20 35.80 3.90
CA LEU A 81 50.13 35.94 2.90
C LEU A 81 49.16 34.76 3.09
N THR A 82 47.93 35.05 3.49
CA THR A 82 46.79 34.16 3.26
C THR A 82 46.15 34.53 1.93
N VAL A 83 46.15 33.60 0.98
CA VAL A 83 45.36 33.72 -0.25
C VAL A 83 43.89 33.57 0.13
N LEU A 84 43.13 34.66 0.07
CA LEU A 84 41.67 34.62 0.16
C LEU A 84 41.10 34.04 -1.13
N GLY A 85 41.00 32.72 -1.18
CA GLY A 85 40.20 32.03 -2.18
C GLY A 85 38.73 32.32 -1.93
N ALA A 86 38.16 33.29 -2.66
CA ALA A 86 36.73 33.54 -2.66
C ALA A 86 36.02 32.37 -3.36
N ALA A 87 35.64 31.35 -2.58
CA ALA A 87 34.80 30.27 -3.06
C ALA A 87 33.40 30.83 -3.39
N LEU A 88 33.16 31.08 -4.67
CA LEU A 88 31.86 31.51 -5.17
C LEU A 88 30.88 30.35 -5.03
N LEU A 89 30.18 30.30 -3.90
CA LEU A 89 29.05 29.39 -3.68
C LEU A 89 27.91 29.78 -4.63
N LEU A 90 27.95 29.25 -5.85
CA LEU A 90 26.79 29.14 -6.71
C LEU A 90 25.79 28.22 -6.00
N ALA A 91 24.91 28.83 -5.21
CA ALA A 91 23.73 28.16 -4.72
C ALA A 91 22.90 27.71 -5.92
N PHE A 92 23.00 26.43 -6.25
CA PHE A 92 22.04 25.77 -7.12
C PHE A 92 20.70 25.79 -6.40
N VAL A 93 19.92 26.86 -6.62
CA VAL A 93 18.50 26.84 -6.32
C VAL A 93 17.93 25.79 -7.27
N PRO A 94 17.41 24.65 -6.78
CA PRO A 94 16.70 23.74 -7.66
C PRO A 94 15.50 24.52 -8.19
N GLY A 95 15.50 24.81 -9.49
CA GLY A 95 14.34 25.41 -10.12
C GLY A 95 13.14 24.52 -9.83
N ALA A 96 12.13 25.05 -9.15
CA ALA A 96 10.94 24.30 -8.82
C ALA A 96 10.36 23.78 -10.15
N ALA A 97 10.37 22.45 -10.32
CA ALA A 97 9.74 21.83 -11.47
C ALA A 97 8.28 22.27 -11.47
N ALA A 98 7.84 22.92 -12.54
CA ALA A 98 6.46 23.37 -12.66
C ALA A 98 5.55 22.14 -12.51
N ALA A 99 4.72 22.14 -11.46
CA ALA A 99 3.82 21.05 -11.19
C ALA A 99 2.87 20.87 -12.38
N ALA A 100 2.76 19.64 -12.90
CA ALA A 100 1.87 19.37 -14.00
C ALA A 100 0.40 19.53 -13.54
N PRO A 101 -0.46 20.19 -14.33
CA PRO A 101 -1.86 20.38 -13.96
C PRO A 101 -2.60 19.05 -13.88
N ILE A 102 -3.62 18.98 -13.02
CA ILE A 102 -4.47 17.79 -12.88
C ILE A 102 -5.09 17.41 -14.23
N GLN A 103 -5.00 16.13 -14.60
CA GLN A 103 -5.52 15.59 -15.86
C GLN A 103 -6.85 14.84 -15.65
N PRO A 104 -7.66 14.67 -16.72
CA PRO A 104 -8.86 13.85 -16.68
C PRO A 104 -8.63 12.45 -16.10
N GLY A 105 -9.48 12.05 -15.16
CA GLY A 105 -9.41 10.80 -14.41
C GLY A 105 -8.64 10.89 -13.08
N GLN A 106 -7.96 12.00 -12.79
CA GLN A 106 -7.14 12.16 -11.58
C GLN A 106 -7.89 12.88 -10.46
N SER A 107 -7.47 12.63 -9.22
CA SER A 107 -7.86 13.40 -8.02
C SER A 107 -6.65 14.12 -7.43
N ALA A 108 -6.79 15.40 -7.08
CA ALA A 108 -5.76 16.19 -6.41
C ALA A 108 -6.37 17.22 -5.43
N THR A 109 -5.52 17.78 -4.58
CA THR A 109 -5.81 19.08 -3.95
C THR A 109 -5.43 20.19 -4.93
N ILE A 110 -6.29 21.19 -5.08
CA ILE A 110 -6.04 22.36 -5.92
C ILE A 110 -5.69 23.51 -4.98
N ARG A 111 -4.49 24.08 -5.09
CA ARG A 111 -3.92 25.05 -4.16
C ARG A 111 -3.73 26.41 -4.82
N GLY A 112 -4.28 27.47 -4.26
CA GLY A 112 -4.03 28.83 -4.70
C GLY A 112 -2.57 29.21 -4.47
N VAL A 113 -1.85 29.58 -5.54
CA VAL A 113 -0.41 29.85 -5.51
C VAL A 113 -0.08 31.03 -4.59
N GLN A 114 -0.92 32.08 -4.59
CA GLN A 114 -0.74 33.25 -3.71
C GLN A 114 -0.90 32.91 -2.22
N SER A 115 -1.85 32.04 -1.88
CA SER A 115 -2.30 31.83 -0.50
C SER A 115 -1.67 30.61 0.16
N GLY A 116 -1.17 29.66 -0.64
CA GLY A 116 -0.74 28.33 -0.18
C GLY A 116 -1.91 27.44 0.28
N ARG A 117 -3.16 27.92 0.17
CA ARG A 117 -4.40 27.30 0.65
C ARG A 117 -5.14 26.57 -0.44
N CYS A 118 -5.95 25.59 -0.06
CA CYS A 118 -6.67 24.73 -0.96
C CYS A 118 -8.04 25.32 -1.36
N LEU A 119 -8.45 25.07 -2.59
CA LEU A 119 -9.82 25.19 -3.07
C LEU A 119 -10.69 24.22 -2.27
N ASP A 120 -11.66 24.77 -1.55
CA ASP A 120 -12.42 24.09 -0.51
C ASP A 120 -13.92 24.26 -0.76
N ALA A 121 -14.64 23.15 -0.81
CA ALA A 121 -16.09 23.12 -0.70
C ALA A 121 -16.46 22.80 0.77
N PRO A 122 -16.93 23.77 1.57
CA PRO A 122 -17.17 23.56 3.01
C PRO A 122 -18.39 22.66 3.32
N GLY A 123 -19.13 22.21 2.30
CA GLY A 123 -20.27 21.33 2.42
C GLY A 123 -20.77 20.89 1.05
N SER A 124 -21.60 19.84 1.02
CA SER A 124 -22.14 19.23 -0.21
C SER A 124 -23.52 19.76 -0.62
N THR A 125 -24.11 20.71 0.12
CA THR A 125 -25.40 21.31 -0.23
C THR A 125 -25.28 22.14 -1.50
N ASN A 126 -26.19 21.94 -2.46
CA ASN A 126 -26.24 22.73 -3.69
C ASN A 126 -26.31 24.23 -3.40
N GLY A 127 -25.48 25.03 -4.09
CA GLY A 127 -25.35 26.46 -3.82
C GLY A 127 -24.29 26.83 -2.78
N THR A 128 -23.63 25.85 -2.15
CA THR A 128 -22.52 26.12 -1.21
C THR A 128 -21.34 26.72 -1.97
N GLN A 129 -20.95 27.95 -1.64
CA GLN A 129 -19.85 28.64 -2.34
C GLN A 129 -18.48 28.12 -1.93
N ALA A 130 -17.66 27.80 -2.93
CA ALA A 130 -16.27 27.40 -2.75
C ALA A 130 -15.44 28.55 -2.15
N GLN A 131 -14.38 28.19 -1.45
CA GLN A 131 -13.51 29.13 -0.72
C GLN A 131 -12.05 28.67 -0.74
N LEU A 132 -11.15 29.53 -0.25
CA LEU A 132 -9.84 29.11 0.22
C LEU A 132 -9.94 28.59 1.66
N TRP A 133 -9.28 27.47 1.94
CA TRP A 133 -9.08 26.97 3.28
C TRP A 133 -7.71 26.29 3.44
N ASP A 134 -7.18 26.24 4.66
CA ASP A 134 -5.93 25.55 4.95
C ASP A 134 -6.00 24.09 4.46
N CYS A 135 -4.95 23.67 3.74
CA CYS A 135 -4.88 22.35 3.13
C CYS A 135 -4.81 21.26 4.21
N SER A 136 -5.89 20.49 4.33
CA SER A 136 -6.08 19.43 5.32
C SER A 136 -6.26 18.04 4.70
N GLY A 137 -6.49 17.96 3.39
CA GLY A 137 -6.85 16.71 2.70
C GLY A 137 -8.30 16.25 2.95
N ALA A 138 -9.14 17.13 3.53
CA ALA A 138 -10.55 16.85 3.74
C ALA A 138 -11.30 16.57 2.42
N GLY A 139 -12.42 15.84 2.49
CA GLY A 139 -13.20 15.47 1.31
C GLY A 139 -13.71 16.64 0.45
N GLY A 140 -13.83 17.85 1.04
CA GLY A 140 -14.16 19.08 0.33
C GLY A 140 -13.01 19.75 -0.41
N GLN A 141 -11.78 19.25 -0.24
CA GLN A 141 -10.55 19.77 -0.86
C GLN A 141 -9.96 18.81 -1.90
N THR A 142 -10.53 17.60 -2.02
CA THR A 142 -10.09 16.57 -2.97
C THR A 142 -10.98 16.63 -4.21
N TRP A 143 -10.41 17.17 -5.30
CA TRP A 143 -11.12 17.41 -6.55
C TRP A 143 -10.72 16.37 -7.60
N THR A 144 -11.68 15.63 -8.14
CA THR A 144 -11.49 14.71 -9.26
C THR A 144 -11.79 15.43 -10.57
N TYR A 145 -10.79 15.62 -11.43
CA TYR A 145 -11.01 16.19 -12.76
C TYR A 145 -11.45 15.09 -13.72
N THR A 146 -12.57 15.27 -14.45
CA THR A 146 -13.16 14.22 -15.31
C THR A 146 -12.83 14.41 -16.80
N SER A 147 -13.05 13.37 -17.61
CA SER A 147 -13.01 13.47 -19.08
C SER A 147 -14.07 14.41 -19.66
N ALA A 148 -15.16 14.65 -18.93
CA ALA A 148 -16.15 15.68 -19.22
C ALA A 148 -15.72 17.09 -18.78
N ARG A 149 -14.45 17.28 -18.39
CA ARG A 149 -13.87 18.53 -17.86
C ARG A 149 -14.52 19.06 -16.58
N GLN A 150 -15.21 18.21 -15.81
CA GLN A 150 -15.81 18.61 -14.53
C GLN A 150 -14.79 18.46 -13.41
N LEU A 151 -14.77 19.39 -12.45
CA LEU A 151 -14.06 19.24 -11.18
C LEU A 151 -15.05 18.71 -10.14
N MET A 152 -15.04 17.40 -9.90
CA MET A 152 -15.93 16.73 -8.97
C MET A 152 -15.40 16.74 -7.53
N VAL A 153 -16.31 16.85 -6.56
CA VAL A 153 -16.03 16.79 -5.12
C VAL A 153 -17.15 16.01 -4.41
N PHE A 154 -16.85 15.40 -3.26
CA PHE A 154 -17.76 14.51 -2.53
C PHE A 154 -18.35 13.33 -3.34
N GLY A 155 -17.76 13.00 -4.50
CA GLY A 155 -18.18 11.91 -5.38
C GLY A 155 -19.42 12.16 -6.25
N THR A 156 -20.25 13.16 -5.94
CA THR A 156 -21.50 13.47 -6.68
C THR A 156 -21.70 14.95 -7.02
N LYS A 157 -20.88 15.84 -6.48
CA LYS A 157 -20.98 17.29 -6.69
C LYS A 157 -19.90 17.76 -7.66
N CYS A 158 -20.20 18.83 -8.38
CA CYS A 158 -19.32 19.46 -9.36
C CYS A 158 -19.10 20.94 -9.00
N LEU A 159 -17.90 21.45 -9.23
CA LEU A 159 -17.60 22.88 -9.23
C LEU A 159 -18.41 23.55 -10.35
N ASP A 160 -19.18 24.58 -10.01
CA ASP A 160 -20.25 25.11 -10.85
C ASP A 160 -20.23 26.66 -10.81
N ALA A 161 -20.26 27.30 -11.99
CA ALA A 161 -20.49 28.73 -12.11
C ALA A 161 -21.99 29.04 -11.92
N ASN A 162 -22.33 29.59 -10.75
CA ASN A 162 -23.71 29.69 -10.26
C ASN A 162 -24.67 30.32 -11.29
N GLY A 163 -25.81 29.65 -11.53
CA GLY A 163 -26.85 30.13 -12.44
C GLY A 163 -26.40 30.24 -13.90
N GLN A 164 -25.37 29.48 -14.31
CA GLN A 164 -24.71 29.59 -15.62
C GLN A 164 -24.11 30.99 -15.89
N GLY A 165 -23.74 31.72 -14.83
CA GLY A 165 -23.22 33.08 -14.93
C GLY A 165 -21.90 33.17 -15.70
N THR A 166 -21.80 34.18 -16.56
CA THR A 166 -20.66 34.43 -17.47
C THR A 166 -20.01 35.79 -17.23
N THR A 167 -20.28 36.43 -16.09
CA THR A 167 -19.83 37.78 -15.75
C THR A 167 -18.85 37.78 -14.57
N ASN A 168 -17.99 38.80 -14.51
CA ASN A 168 -17.15 39.07 -13.34
C ASN A 168 -17.99 39.11 -12.05
N GLY A 169 -17.55 38.41 -11.01
CA GLY A 169 -18.24 38.32 -9.73
C GLY A 169 -19.27 37.17 -9.63
N THR A 170 -19.52 36.40 -10.69
CA THR A 170 -20.34 35.18 -10.59
C THR A 170 -19.74 34.25 -9.55
N ALA A 171 -20.52 33.88 -8.53
CA ALA A 171 -20.08 32.97 -7.48
C ALA A 171 -19.78 31.57 -8.03
N VAL A 172 -18.67 30.97 -7.59
CA VAL A 172 -18.38 29.58 -7.89
C VAL A 172 -18.77 28.70 -6.71
N ILE A 173 -19.68 27.78 -6.96
CA ILE A 173 -20.38 26.97 -5.97
C ILE A 173 -20.14 25.48 -6.24
N VAL A 174 -20.68 24.62 -5.37
CA VAL A 174 -20.92 23.21 -5.71
C VAL A 174 -22.40 22.98 -6.03
N TRP A 175 -22.65 22.14 -7.02
CA TRP A 175 -23.98 21.67 -7.42
C TRP A 175 -23.95 20.18 -7.77
N ASP A 176 -25.11 19.54 -7.91
CA ASP A 176 -25.17 18.18 -8.48
C ASP A 176 -24.59 18.17 -9.90
N CYS A 177 -23.75 17.17 -10.19
CA CYS A 177 -23.17 17.02 -11.53
C CYS A 177 -24.25 16.78 -12.58
N ASN A 178 -24.43 17.72 -13.50
CA ASN A 178 -25.48 17.72 -14.53
C ASN A 178 -24.94 17.79 -15.97
N GLY A 179 -23.63 17.92 -16.14
CA GLY A 179 -22.94 17.92 -17.43
C GLY A 179 -23.00 19.23 -18.21
N GLN A 180 -23.69 20.26 -17.69
CA GLN A 180 -23.83 21.54 -18.37
C GLN A 180 -22.50 22.32 -18.47
N PRO A 181 -22.32 23.21 -19.47
CA PRO A 181 -21.06 23.92 -19.70
C PRO A 181 -20.55 24.78 -18.54
N ASN A 182 -21.42 25.23 -17.63
CA ASN A 182 -21.05 25.98 -16.41
C ASN A 182 -20.36 25.11 -15.34
N GLN A 183 -20.37 23.78 -15.49
CA GLN A 183 -19.64 22.82 -14.66
C GLN A 183 -18.34 22.33 -15.30
N GLN A 184 -18.02 22.81 -16.52
CA GLN A 184 -16.87 22.38 -17.29
C GLN A 184 -15.75 23.43 -17.18
N TRP A 185 -14.53 22.96 -16.92
CA TRP A 185 -13.36 23.78 -16.61
C TRP A 185 -12.16 23.32 -17.43
N ASN A 186 -11.42 24.24 -18.04
CA ASN A 186 -10.08 23.95 -18.56
C ASN A 186 -9.06 24.24 -17.45
N VAL A 187 -8.34 23.22 -17.02
CA VAL A 187 -7.17 23.36 -16.15
C VAL A 187 -5.94 23.55 -17.05
N ASN A 188 -5.31 24.72 -16.97
CA ASN A 188 -4.29 25.13 -17.93
C ASN A 188 -2.87 24.97 -17.37
N THR A 189 -1.89 24.72 -18.25
CA THR A 189 -0.47 24.55 -17.89
C THR A 189 0.20 25.83 -17.38
N ASN A 190 -0.42 26.99 -17.56
CA ASN A 190 0.05 28.27 -17.02
C ASN A 190 -0.42 28.52 -15.57
N GLY A 191 -1.16 27.59 -14.97
CA GLY A 191 -1.70 27.69 -13.60
C GLY A 191 -3.14 28.21 -13.52
N SER A 192 -3.75 28.71 -14.60
CA SER A 192 -5.14 29.17 -14.53
C SER A 192 -6.15 28.03 -14.67
N ILE A 193 -7.28 28.15 -13.98
CA ILE A 193 -8.47 27.32 -14.22
C ILE A 193 -9.54 28.22 -14.82
N THR A 194 -10.10 27.84 -15.97
CA THR A 194 -11.03 28.67 -16.75
C THR A 194 -12.35 27.97 -16.99
N GLY A 195 -13.48 28.66 -16.82
CA GLY A 195 -14.79 28.11 -17.14
C GLY A 195 -14.96 27.95 -18.67
N VAL A 196 -15.39 26.77 -19.12
CA VAL A 196 -15.58 26.48 -20.56
C VAL A 196 -16.69 27.35 -21.15
N GLN A 197 -17.76 27.61 -20.41
CA GLN A 197 -18.87 28.47 -20.86
C GLN A 197 -18.53 29.96 -20.86
N SER A 198 -17.80 30.43 -19.84
CA SER A 198 -17.59 31.86 -19.59
C SER A 198 -16.28 32.40 -20.16
N GLY A 199 -15.27 31.55 -20.36
CA GLY A 199 -13.89 31.97 -20.62
C GLY A 199 -13.21 32.69 -19.46
N LEU A 200 -13.91 32.86 -18.32
CA LEU A 200 -13.40 33.56 -17.14
C LEU A 200 -12.56 32.63 -16.24
N CYS A 201 -11.63 33.22 -15.50
CA CYS A 201 -10.74 32.53 -14.59
C CYS A 201 -11.42 32.29 -13.23
N LEU A 202 -11.06 31.17 -12.60
CA LEU A 202 -11.32 30.86 -11.21
C LEU A 202 -10.45 31.78 -10.32
N ASP A 203 -11.08 32.60 -9.49
CA ASP A 203 -10.42 33.73 -8.81
C ASP A 203 -10.70 33.71 -7.29
N ALA A 204 -9.63 33.83 -6.49
CA ALA A 204 -9.75 34.11 -5.07
C ALA A 204 -10.07 35.61 -4.84
N ASN A 205 -11.35 35.88 -4.56
CA ASN A 205 -11.94 37.21 -4.61
C ASN A 205 -11.12 38.28 -3.87
N GLY A 206 -10.89 39.43 -4.53
CA GLY A 206 -10.16 40.55 -3.97
C GLY A 206 -8.68 40.26 -3.69
N SER A 207 -8.10 39.21 -4.29
CA SER A 207 -6.76 38.69 -3.96
C SER A 207 -6.60 38.31 -2.48
N GLY A 208 -7.70 37.90 -1.84
CA GLY A 208 -7.72 37.47 -0.45
C GLY A 208 -6.95 36.16 -0.24
N THR A 209 -6.18 36.09 0.84
CA THR A 209 -5.34 34.91 1.15
C THR A 209 -5.79 34.15 2.39
N ALA A 210 -6.79 34.64 3.13
CA ALA A 210 -7.25 34.04 4.38
C ALA A 210 -8.24 32.89 4.17
N ASN A 211 -8.38 32.03 5.18
CA ASN A 211 -9.46 31.03 5.25
C ASN A 211 -10.83 31.71 5.10
N GLY A 212 -11.70 31.11 4.29
CA GLY A 212 -13.03 31.64 4.00
C GLY A 212 -13.08 32.67 2.86
N THR A 213 -11.93 33.07 2.27
CA THR A 213 -11.92 33.89 1.04
C THR A 213 -12.71 33.18 -0.04
N LYS A 214 -13.76 33.82 -0.58
CA LYS A 214 -14.68 33.18 -1.52
C LYS A 214 -14.14 33.13 -2.95
N ILE A 215 -14.51 32.08 -3.66
CA ILE A 215 -14.12 31.88 -5.06
C ILE A 215 -15.23 32.39 -5.98
N ILE A 216 -14.80 33.12 -7.02
CA ILE A 216 -15.65 33.73 -8.04
C ILE A 216 -15.08 33.48 -9.44
N LEU A 217 -15.87 33.79 -10.46
CA LEU A 217 -15.36 34.04 -11.81
C LEU A 217 -14.88 35.48 -11.95
N TRP A 218 -13.74 35.67 -12.61
CA TRP A 218 -13.24 36.99 -12.96
C TRP A 218 -12.47 36.97 -14.29
N ALA A 219 -12.35 38.13 -14.94
CA ALA A 219 -11.56 38.29 -16.15
C ALA A 219 -10.11 37.86 -15.91
N CYS A 220 -9.59 36.98 -16.76
CA CYS A 220 -8.24 36.47 -16.64
C CYS A 220 -7.20 37.59 -16.79
N HIS A 221 -6.48 37.90 -15.71
CA HIS A 221 -5.42 38.92 -15.66
C HIS A 221 -4.06 38.36 -15.17
N GLY A 222 -3.97 37.04 -14.96
CA GLY A 222 -2.71 36.32 -14.71
C GLY A 222 -2.03 36.58 -13.36
N GLN A 223 -2.66 37.38 -12.48
CA GLN A 223 -2.16 37.61 -11.11
C GLN A 223 -2.33 36.35 -10.25
N SER A 224 -1.56 36.26 -9.17
CA SER A 224 -1.40 35.04 -8.38
C SER A 224 -2.67 34.55 -7.66
N ASN A 225 -3.70 35.39 -7.51
CA ASN A 225 -5.03 35.01 -6.99
C ASN A 225 -5.88 34.20 -8.01
N GLN A 226 -5.45 34.15 -9.27
CA GLN A 226 -6.02 33.31 -10.34
C GLN A 226 -5.11 32.13 -10.70
N GLN A 227 -4.00 31.94 -9.98
CA GLN A 227 -3.02 30.88 -10.22
C GLN A 227 -3.22 29.74 -9.22
N TRP A 228 -3.33 28.53 -9.75
CA TRP A 228 -3.68 27.32 -9.03
C TRP A 228 -2.66 26.23 -9.32
N ASP A 229 -1.89 25.86 -8.30
CA ASP A 229 -1.10 24.63 -8.31
C ASP A 229 -2.07 23.45 -8.14
N SER A 230 -2.14 22.58 -9.13
CA SER A 230 -3.05 21.42 -9.16
C SER A 230 -2.25 20.16 -9.43
N PRO A 231 -1.29 19.79 -8.56
CA PRO A 231 -0.26 18.82 -8.87
C PRO A 231 -0.90 17.47 -9.17
N SER A 232 -0.71 16.99 -10.40
CA SER A 232 -1.11 15.64 -10.77
C SER A 232 -0.42 14.63 -9.85
N THR A 233 -1.20 13.72 -9.25
CA THR A 233 -0.64 12.52 -8.59
C THR A 233 -0.08 11.52 -9.61
N GLN A 234 -0.28 11.73 -10.91
CA GLN A 234 0.36 10.93 -11.94
C GLN A 234 1.87 11.21 -11.97
N PRO A 235 2.72 10.18 -11.91
CA PRO A 235 4.15 10.35 -11.93
C PRO A 235 4.67 10.63 -13.36
N PRO A 236 5.94 11.05 -13.52
CA PRO A 236 6.53 11.31 -14.84
C PRO A 236 6.43 10.11 -15.80
N SER A 237 6.46 10.39 -17.11
CA SER A 237 6.49 9.33 -18.13
C SER A 237 7.66 8.40 -17.90
N GLY A 238 7.41 7.09 -17.89
CA GLY A 238 8.41 6.06 -17.59
C GLY A 238 8.67 5.86 -16.09
N THR A 239 7.94 6.50 -15.18
CA THR A 239 7.98 6.20 -13.73
C THR A 239 6.97 5.10 -13.38
N ALA A 240 7.36 4.15 -12.54
CA ALA A 240 6.56 3.00 -12.12
C ALA A 240 6.38 2.97 -10.59
N PRO A 241 5.54 2.09 -10.01
CA PRO A 241 5.11 2.18 -8.61
C PRO A 241 6.23 2.32 -7.57
N CYS A 242 7.34 1.60 -7.73
CA CYS A 242 8.44 1.65 -6.77
C CYS A 242 9.31 2.91 -6.87
N ASP A 243 9.34 3.58 -8.03
CA ASP A 243 9.98 4.89 -8.18
C ASP A 243 9.17 5.97 -7.43
N ILE A 244 7.83 5.88 -7.48
CA ILE A 244 6.91 6.77 -6.74
C ILE A 244 7.16 6.64 -5.23
N TYR A 245 7.14 5.39 -4.74
CA TYR A 245 7.45 5.05 -3.36
C TYR A 245 8.83 5.55 -2.91
N ALA A 246 9.87 5.34 -3.72
CA ALA A 246 11.22 5.84 -3.45
C ALA A 246 11.27 7.38 -3.40
N SER A 247 10.65 8.08 -4.35
CA SER A 247 10.60 9.55 -4.40
C SER A 247 9.90 10.17 -3.18
N ALA A 248 8.96 9.43 -2.57
CA ALA A 248 8.23 9.84 -1.37
C ALA A 248 8.89 9.36 -0.06
N GLY A 249 10.13 8.85 -0.10
CA GLY A 249 10.87 8.43 1.08
C GLY A 249 10.38 7.14 1.74
N THR A 250 9.57 6.33 1.04
CA THR A 250 9.09 5.02 1.50
C THR A 250 9.41 3.94 0.46
N PRO A 251 10.70 3.64 0.23
CA PRO A 251 11.13 2.82 -0.91
C PRO A 251 10.69 1.36 -0.79
N CYS A 252 10.41 0.74 -1.95
CA CYS A 252 10.14 -0.68 -2.04
C CYS A 252 11.29 -1.53 -1.47
N ILE A 253 10.93 -2.51 -0.64
CA ILE A 253 11.83 -3.54 -0.11
C ILE A 253 11.60 -4.91 -0.73
N ALA A 254 10.48 -5.08 -1.44
CA ALA A 254 10.20 -6.20 -2.32
C ALA A 254 9.18 -5.77 -3.38
N ALA A 255 9.39 -6.16 -4.63
CA ALA A 255 8.55 -5.74 -5.75
C ALA A 255 8.30 -6.91 -6.72
N HIS A 256 7.07 -7.40 -6.80
CA HIS A 256 6.71 -8.65 -7.46
C HIS A 256 5.64 -8.41 -8.53
N SER A 257 5.82 -8.97 -9.73
CA SER A 257 4.84 -8.88 -10.82
C SER A 257 5.09 -9.96 -11.85
N THR A 258 4.04 -10.57 -12.39
CA THR A 258 4.14 -11.41 -13.59
C THR A 258 3.73 -10.66 -14.87
N VAL A 259 3.33 -9.39 -14.76
CA VAL A 259 2.68 -8.66 -15.84
C VAL A 259 3.43 -7.43 -16.33
N ARG A 260 4.24 -6.76 -15.48
CA ARG A 260 5.09 -5.61 -15.87
C ARG A 260 6.23 -5.34 -14.88
N ALA A 261 7.18 -4.53 -15.31
CA ALA A 261 8.15 -3.90 -14.42
C ALA A 261 7.48 -2.89 -13.45
N LEU A 262 8.02 -2.82 -12.24
CA LEU A 262 7.58 -1.96 -11.13
C LEU A 262 8.55 -0.80 -10.84
N TYR A 263 9.70 -0.77 -11.52
CA TYR A 263 10.56 0.40 -11.66
C TYR A 263 10.72 0.73 -13.15
N GLY A 264 10.72 2.02 -13.48
CA GLY A 264 10.91 2.53 -14.83
C GLY A 264 12.22 2.10 -15.48
N ALA A 265 13.26 1.94 -14.65
CA ALA A 265 14.59 1.50 -15.05
C ALA A 265 14.80 -0.03 -14.99
N TYR A 266 13.76 -0.83 -14.69
CA TYR A 266 13.93 -2.29 -14.56
C TYR A 266 13.99 -2.99 -15.92
N GLY A 267 15.13 -3.63 -16.22
CA GLY A 267 15.34 -4.46 -17.41
C GLY A 267 15.57 -5.94 -17.11
N GLY A 268 15.23 -6.41 -15.90
CA GLY A 268 15.48 -7.78 -15.44
C GLY A 268 14.35 -8.77 -15.74
N ASN A 269 14.49 -9.97 -15.16
CA ASN A 269 13.51 -11.05 -15.25
C ASN A 269 12.38 -10.83 -14.23
N LEU A 270 11.13 -10.94 -14.66
CA LEU A 270 9.93 -10.73 -13.83
C LEU A 270 9.53 -12.00 -13.07
N TYR A 271 9.59 -13.15 -13.76
CA TYR A 271 9.30 -14.47 -13.19
C TYR A 271 9.95 -15.58 -14.01
N GLN A 272 9.91 -16.82 -13.51
CA GLN A 272 10.38 -18.01 -14.21
C GLN A 272 9.23 -18.99 -14.42
N VAL A 273 9.21 -19.61 -15.60
CA VAL A 273 8.36 -20.76 -15.91
C VAL A 273 9.18 -22.04 -16.00
N ARG A 274 8.57 -23.17 -15.63
CA ARG A 274 9.08 -24.53 -15.88
C ARG A 274 8.07 -25.30 -16.72
N ARG A 275 8.53 -26.00 -17.75
CA ARG A 275 7.67 -26.82 -18.62
C ARG A 275 7.68 -28.29 -18.21
N SER A 276 6.53 -28.95 -18.34
CA SER A 276 6.33 -30.34 -17.91
C SER A 276 6.96 -31.40 -18.81
N SER A 277 7.29 -31.07 -20.06
CA SER A 277 7.86 -31.99 -21.04
C SER A 277 9.25 -32.53 -20.68
N ASP A 278 10.09 -31.71 -20.05
CA ASP A 278 11.51 -32.00 -19.77
C ASP A 278 12.04 -31.34 -18.49
N ASN A 279 11.18 -30.66 -17.72
CA ASN A 279 11.56 -29.83 -16.56
C ASN A 279 12.50 -28.66 -16.85
N ALA A 280 12.74 -28.29 -18.12
CA ALA A 280 13.49 -27.09 -18.45
C ALA A 280 12.79 -25.84 -17.87
N THR A 281 13.59 -24.85 -17.50
CA THR A 281 13.12 -23.55 -17.01
C THR A 281 13.42 -22.43 -18.01
N ARG A 282 12.63 -21.35 -17.96
CA ARG A 282 12.85 -20.14 -18.73
C ARG A 282 12.39 -18.93 -17.93
N ASP A 283 13.27 -17.94 -17.85
CA ASP A 283 12.93 -16.65 -17.25
C ASP A 283 12.21 -15.77 -18.27
N ILE A 284 11.22 -15.01 -17.80
CA ILE A 284 10.41 -14.07 -18.59
C ILE A 284 10.71 -12.65 -18.12
N GLY A 285 11.40 -11.87 -18.95
CA GLY A 285 11.64 -10.44 -18.72
C GLY A 285 10.57 -9.52 -19.31
N GLY A 286 10.80 -8.21 -19.18
CA GLY A 286 9.96 -7.18 -19.81
C GLY A 286 10.21 -7.00 -21.31
N LEU A 287 9.24 -6.43 -22.02
CA LEU A 287 9.42 -5.85 -23.36
C LEU A 287 10.18 -4.51 -23.25
N GLY A 288 11.49 -4.62 -23.08
CA GLY A 288 12.35 -3.47 -22.80
C GLY A 288 12.25 -3.00 -21.34
N THR A 289 13.02 -1.97 -21.02
CA THR A 289 13.14 -1.39 -19.68
C THR A 289 11.81 -0.76 -19.25
N GLY A 290 11.33 -1.09 -18.05
CA GLY A 290 10.05 -0.59 -17.52
C GLY A 290 8.80 -1.18 -18.20
N GLY A 291 8.96 -2.15 -19.12
CA GLY A 291 7.89 -2.68 -19.96
C GLY A 291 6.98 -3.75 -19.31
N ALA A 292 5.92 -4.10 -20.03
CA ALA A 292 5.07 -5.25 -19.75
C ALA A 292 5.81 -6.58 -20.01
N ALA A 293 5.36 -7.69 -19.42
CA ALA A 293 5.99 -9.00 -19.55
C ALA A 293 6.02 -9.52 -21.00
N ASN A 294 7.12 -10.16 -21.40
CA ASN A 294 7.28 -10.76 -22.73
C ASN A 294 6.53 -12.11 -22.82
N ALA A 295 5.19 -12.07 -22.94
CA ALA A 295 4.35 -13.26 -23.05
C ALA A 295 4.69 -14.13 -24.27
N ALA A 296 5.19 -13.56 -25.37
CA ALA A 296 5.61 -14.33 -26.55
C ALA A 296 6.78 -15.29 -26.24
N THR A 297 7.68 -14.92 -25.32
CA THR A 297 8.75 -15.81 -24.83
C THR A 297 8.16 -16.99 -24.06
N GLN A 298 7.13 -16.75 -23.24
CA GLN A 298 6.43 -17.83 -22.55
C GLN A 298 5.67 -18.74 -23.53
N ASP A 299 4.89 -18.16 -24.44
CA ASP A 299 4.10 -18.89 -25.45
C ASP A 299 4.99 -19.83 -26.26
N SER A 300 6.15 -19.34 -26.73
CA SER A 300 7.11 -20.16 -27.48
C SER A 300 7.78 -21.24 -26.63
N PHE A 301 8.04 -20.98 -25.34
CA PHE A 301 8.70 -21.94 -24.46
C PHE A 301 7.78 -23.08 -24.01
N CYS A 302 6.50 -22.75 -23.83
CA CYS A 302 5.43 -23.63 -23.36
C CYS A 302 4.65 -24.30 -24.50
N ALA A 303 5.02 -24.06 -25.76
CA ALA A 303 4.36 -24.66 -26.91
C ALA A 303 4.34 -26.21 -26.82
N GLY A 304 3.15 -26.80 -26.93
CA GLY A 304 2.97 -28.26 -26.89
C GLY A 304 3.11 -28.91 -25.50
N THR A 305 3.17 -28.14 -24.42
CA THR A 305 3.36 -28.67 -23.05
C THR A 305 2.66 -27.80 -22.00
N ALA A 306 2.41 -28.35 -20.82
CA ALA A 306 2.03 -27.53 -19.66
C ALA A 306 3.24 -26.75 -19.13
N CYS A 307 2.97 -25.57 -18.55
CA CYS A 307 3.96 -24.73 -17.87
C CYS A 307 3.43 -24.25 -16.51
N VAL A 308 4.34 -24.10 -15.55
CA VAL A 308 4.07 -23.61 -14.19
C VAL A 308 5.04 -22.50 -13.80
N VAL A 309 4.61 -21.53 -12.99
CA VAL A 309 5.45 -20.45 -12.48
C VAL A 309 6.24 -20.93 -11.26
N THR A 310 7.57 -20.98 -11.34
CA THR A 310 8.43 -21.49 -10.26
C THR A 310 8.89 -20.41 -9.27
N VAL A 311 9.10 -19.19 -9.75
CA VAL A 311 9.48 -18.04 -8.92
C VAL A 311 8.96 -16.75 -9.54
N VAL A 312 8.49 -15.82 -8.70
CA VAL A 312 8.27 -14.43 -9.06
C VAL A 312 9.44 -13.62 -8.50
N TYR A 313 10.17 -12.93 -9.37
CA TYR A 313 11.39 -12.26 -8.98
C TYR A 313 11.08 -10.89 -8.35
N ASP A 314 11.61 -10.69 -7.14
CA ASP A 314 11.78 -9.35 -6.58
C ASP A 314 12.64 -8.46 -7.49
N GLN A 315 12.04 -7.34 -7.91
CA GLN A 315 12.65 -6.33 -8.76
C GLN A 315 13.46 -5.28 -7.99
N SER A 316 13.36 -5.22 -6.65
CA SER A 316 14.00 -4.18 -5.82
C SER A 316 15.52 -4.32 -5.66
N GLY A 317 16.11 -5.41 -6.15
CA GLY A 317 17.53 -5.71 -5.99
C GLY A 317 17.92 -6.24 -4.60
N ARG A 318 16.97 -6.36 -3.67
CA ARG A 318 17.17 -7.02 -2.35
C ARG A 318 17.12 -8.55 -2.45
N GLY A 319 16.76 -9.06 -3.61
CA GLY A 319 16.77 -10.49 -3.91
C GLY A 319 15.65 -11.24 -3.24
N ASN A 320 14.55 -10.57 -2.86
CA ASN A 320 13.39 -11.09 -2.14
C ASN A 320 12.46 -12.00 -2.95
N HIS A 321 12.99 -12.70 -3.95
CA HIS A 321 12.24 -13.51 -4.89
C HIS A 321 11.36 -14.56 -4.17
N LEU A 322 10.09 -14.61 -4.58
CA LEU A 322 9.04 -15.48 -4.08
C LEU A 322 9.04 -16.81 -4.82
N TRP A 323 9.54 -17.86 -4.16
CA TRP A 323 9.55 -19.22 -4.69
C TRP A 323 8.29 -19.96 -4.29
N TYR A 324 7.78 -20.85 -5.17
CA TYR A 324 6.64 -21.68 -4.79
C TYR A 324 7.02 -22.60 -3.61
N GLN A 325 6.10 -22.78 -2.66
CA GLN A 325 6.30 -23.69 -1.55
C GLN A 325 6.22 -25.14 -2.07
N GLY A 326 7.26 -25.94 -1.82
CA GLY A 326 7.50 -27.22 -2.51
C GLY A 326 8.56 -27.16 -3.62
N SER A 327 9.29 -26.05 -3.72
CA SER A 327 10.50 -25.93 -4.54
C SER A 327 11.72 -26.49 -3.79
N SER A 328 12.85 -26.63 -4.49
CA SER A 328 14.14 -26.95 -3.87
C SER A 328 14.69 -25.81 -3.00
N VAL A 329 14.26 -24.56 -3.26
CA VAL A 329 14.67 -23.36 -2.50
C VAL A 329 13.79 -23.18 -1.26
N VAL A 330 12.47 -23.40 -1.42
CA VAL A 330 11.48 -23.33 -0.33
C VAL A 330 10.73 -24.66 -0.26
N PRO A 331 11.23 -25.63 0.53
CA PRO A 331 10.51 -26.87 0.81
C PRO A 331 9.13 -26.58 1.42
N GLY A 332 8.13 -27.37 1.02
CA GLY A 332 6.74 -27.24 1.44
C GLY A 332 6.07 -28.60 1.64
N SER A 333 4.77 -28.59 1.90
CA SER A 333 3.97 -29.81 2.05
C SER A 333 3.86 -30.58 0.73
N SER A 334 3.61 -31.89 0.81
CA SER A 334 3.43 -32.78 -0.36
C SER A 334 2.21 -32.42 -1.23
N GLN A 335 1.32 -31.58 -0.71
CA GLN A 335 0.15 -31.05 -1.40
C GLN A 335 0.44 -29.72 -2.12
N SER A 336 1.54 -29.03 -1.80
CA SER A 336 1.90 -27.74 -2.38
C SER A 336 2.47 -27.89 -3.80
N ARG A 337 2.04 -27.01 -4.71
CA ARG A 337 2.38 -27.04 -6.15
C ARG A 337 2.55 -25.61 -6.70
N PRO A 338 3.38 -25.40 -7.73
CA PRO A 338 3.44 -24.12 -8.42
C PRO A 338 2.14 -23.84 -9.21
N ALA A 339 1.79 -22.57 -9.38
CA ALA A 339 0.65 -22.14 -10.19
C ALA A 339 0.89 -22.43 -11.67
N SER A 340 -0.19 -22.70 -12.42
CA SER A 340 -0.14 -22.82 -13.89
C SER A 340 0.19 -21.46 -14.50
N ALA A 341 1.14 -21.43 -15.44
CA ALA A 341 1.57 -20.20 -16.12
C ALA A 341 0.60 -19.72 -17.21
N THR A 342 -0.40 -20.53 -17.57
CA THR A 342 -1.27 -20.30 -18.74
C THR A 342 -2.76 -20.21 -18.41
N SER A 343 -3.12 -20.26 -17.12
CA SER A 343 -4.53 -20.27 -16.68
C SER A 343 -5.31 -18.99 -17.02
N GLU A 344 -4.65 -17.83 -16.98
CA GLU A 344 -5.27 -16.55 -17.32
C GLU A 344 -4.23 -15.62 -17.98
N SER A 345 -4.49 -15.28 -19.24
CA SER A 345 -3.87 -14.16 -19.94
C SER A 345 -4.74 -12.92 -19.87
N LEU A 346 -4.09 -11.76 -19.86
CA LEU A 346 -4.69 -10.43 -19.87
C LEU A 346 -3.89 -9.52 -20.81
N THR A 347 -4.28 -8.25 -20.90
CA THR A 347 -3.41 -7.20 -21.46
C THR A 347 -3.09 -6.10 -20.45
N VAL A 348 -1.88 -5.55 -20.55
CA VAL A 348 -1.38 -4.38 -19.82
C VAL A 348 -0.82 -3.42 -20.87
N GLY A 349 -1.38 -2.21 -20.98
CA GLY A 349 -1.06 -1.26 -22.06
C GLY A 349 -1.30 -1.84 -23.46
N GLY A 350 -2.26 -2.75 -23.62
CA GLY A 350 -2.50 -3.50 -24.85
C GLY A 350 -1.51 -4.66 -25.13
N THR A 351 -0.46 -4.82 -24.31
CA THR A 351 0.49 -5.94 -24.42
C THR A 351 -0.04 -7.16 -23.69
N LYS A 352 -0.05 -8.33 -24.34
CA LYS A 352 -0.42 -9.61 -23.71
C LYS A 352 0.53 -9.92 -22.54
N ALA A 353 -0.03 -10.27 -21.39
CA ALA A 353 0.67 -10.74 -20.21
C ALA A 353 -0.04 -11.95 -19.58
N TYR A 354 0.61 -12.60 -18.60
CA TYR A 354 0.04 -13.72 -17.85
C TYR A 354 0.01 -13.38 -16.36
N SER A 355 -1.12 -13.70 -15.72
CA SER A 355 -1.29 -13.51 -14.28
C SER A 355 -0.69 -14.66 -13.46
N LEU A 356 -0.46 -14.43 -12.17
CA LEU A 356 -0.22 -15.50 -11.21
C LEU A 356 -1.56 -16.00 -10.67
N TYR A 357 -2.13 -16.99 -11.35
CA TYR A 357 -3.43 -17.56 -11.04
C TYR A 357 -3.32 -18.64 -9.94
N ILE A 358 -3.60 -18.26 -8.69
CA ILE A 358 -3.38 -19.08 -7.49
C ILE A 358 -4.68 -19.83 -7.14
N ASN A 359 -4.63 -21.15 -7.27
CA ASN A 359 -5.67 -22.06 -6.77
C ASN A 359 -5.27 -22.65 -5.41
N PRO A 360 -6.19 -23.35 -4.71
CA PRO A 360 -5.84 -24.17 -3.57
C PRO A 360 -4.69 -25.14 -3.91
N GLY A 361 -3.71 -25.24 -3.01
CA GLY A 361 -2.43 -25.92 -3.24
C GLY A 361 -1.32 -25.06 -3.85
N ASN A 362 -1.61 -23.85 -4.38
CA ASN A 362 -0.60 -22.90 -4.81
C ASN A 362 -0.28 -21.89 -3.69
N SER A 363 1.00 -21.66 -3.43
CA SER A 363 1.49 -20.63 -2.49
C SER A 363 2.96 -20.34 -2.80
N TYR A 364 3.38 -19.10 -2.58
CA TYR A 364 4.76 -18.63 -2.74
C TYR A 364 5.22 -17.95 -1.46
N TRP A 365 6.49 -18.11 -1.12
CA TRP A 365 7.03 -17.58 0.13
C TRP A 365 8.52 -17.22 0.00
N ARG A 366 8.97 -16.34 0.89
CA ARG A 366 10.38 -15.99 1.06
C ARG A 366 10.68 -15.54 2.49
N ASP A 367 11.71 -16.10 3.11
CA ASP A 367 12.35 -15.45 4.26
C ASP A 367 13.11 -14.19 3.82
N GLY A 368 12.69 -13.02 4.34
CA GLY A 368 13.26 -11.71 4.04
C GLY A 368 13.75 -10.94 5.27
N HIS A 369 13.83 -11.58 6.45
CA HIS A 369 14.15 -10.86 7.70
C HIS A 369 15.56 -10.25 7.69
N LEU A 370 16.47 -10.77 6.86
CA LEU A 370 17.85 -10.27 6.67
C LEU A 370 18.04 -9.40 5.41
N THR A 371 17.02 -9.23 4.58
CA THR A 371 17.08 -8.46 3.31
C THR A 371 16.38 -7.10 3.40
N GLY A 372 15.86 -6.77 4.59
CA GLY A 372 15.26 -5.47 4.90
C GLY A 372 13.74 -5.42 4.80
N VAL A 373 13.05 -6.57 4.83
CA VAL A 373 11.61 -6.59 5.14
C VAL A 373 11.43 -6.11 6.60
N PRO A 374 10.47 -5.20 6.89
CA PRO A 374 10.28 -4.65 8.24
C PRO A 374 9.96 -5.72 9.28
N THR A 375 10.56 -5.61 10.47
CA THR A 375 10.35 -6.52 11.60
C THR A 375 9.90 -5.79 12.87
N GLY A 376 9.28 -6.52 13.80
CA GLY A 376 8.68 -5.98 15.01
C GLY A 376 7.70 -4.84 14.72
N SER A 377 7.95 -3.69 15.35
CA SER A 377 7.18 -2.46 15.21
C SER A 377 7.68 -1.52 14.10
N ALA A 378 8.64 -1.93 13.27
CA ALA A 378 9.09 -1.09 12.15
C ALA A 378 7.91 -0.79 11.20
N PRO A 379 7.74 0.48 10.74
CA PRO A 379 6.62 0.85 9.88
C PRO A 379 6.78 0.28 8.46
N GLU A 380 5.66 -0.13 7.86
CA GLU A 380 5.62 -0.61 6.48
C GLU A 380 4.34 -0.23 5.74
N GLY A 381 4.37 -0.41 4.43
CA GLY A 381 3.20 -0.33 3.57
C GLY A 381 3.31 -1.29 2.39
N MET A 382 2.19 -1.62 1.79
CA MET A 382 2.12 -2.57 0.69
C MET A 382 0.87 -2.37 -0.15
N TYR A 383 0.97 -2.79 -1.41
CA TYR A 383 -0.17 -2.90 -2.31
C TYR A 383 -0.10 -4.20 -3.11
N MET A 384 -1.27 -4.67 -3.56
CA MET A 384 -1.36 -5.61 -4.67
C MET A 384 -2.50 -5.23 -5.63
N VAL A 385 -2.34 -5.63 -6.88
CA VAL A 385 -3.41 -5.71 -7.87
C VAL A 385 -3.87 -7.16 -7.94
N THR A 386 -5.15 -7.38 -7.63
CA THR A 386 -5.78 -8.70 -7.48
C THR A 386 -7.10 -8.79 -8.26
N SER A 387 -7.73 -9.97 -8.32
CA SER A 387 -8.95 -10.24 -9.09
C SER A 387 -10.20 -10.35 -8.20
N GLY A 388 -11.11 -9.38 -8.28
CA GLY A 388 -12.41 -9.40 -7.60
C GLY A 388 -13.37 -10.50 -8.06
N THR A 389 -13.04 -11.24 -9.12
CA THR A 389 -13.84 -12.33 -9.70
C THR A 389 -13.20 -13.71 -9.59
N HIS A 390 -12.00 -13.82 -8.99
CA HIS A 390 -11.36 -15.09 -8.70
C HIS A 390 -10.94 -15.06 -7.24
N VAL A 391 -11.83 -15.57 -6.38
CA VAL A 391 -11.75 -15.52 -4.92
C VAL A 391 -12.51 -16.71 -4.34
N ASN A 392 -12.16 -17.11 -3.11
CA ASN A 392 -12.97 -18.02 -2.32
C ASN A 392 -12.94 -17.64 -0.82
N ASN A 393 -13.48 -18.51 0.02
CA ASN A 393 -13.46 -18.45 1.49
C ASN A 393 -12.46 -19.44 2.10
N GLY A 394 -11.39 -19.79 1.40
CA GLY A 394 -10.30 -20.59 1.94
C GLY A 394 -9.26 -19.71 2.64
N CYS A 395 -8.71 -20.17 3.75
CA CYS A 395 -7.62 -19.42 4.38
C CYS A 395 -6.28 -19.66 3.63
N CYS A 396 -5.52 -18.62 3.31
CA CYS A 396 -5.90 -17.20 3.26
C CYS A 396 -5.23 -16.58 2.03
N PHE A 397 -5.93 -15.74 1.24
CA PHE A 397 -5.34 -15.18 0.03
C PHE A 397 -4.60 -13.89 0.36
N ASP A 398 -3.38 -14.05 0.86
CA ASP A 398 -2.62 -12.96 1.44
C ASP A 398 -1.44 -12.53 0.56
N TYR A 399 -1.05 -11.26 0.68
CA TYR A 399 0.23 -10.74 0.20
C TYR A 399 0.79 -9.75 1.22
N GLY A 400 1.98 -10.03 1.76
CA GLY A 400 2.63 -9.15 2.73
C GLY A 400 3.55 -9.86 3.71
N ASN A 401 3.72 -9.26 4.89
CA ASN A 401 4.64 -9.70 5.93
C ASN A 401 4.10 -10.94 6.66
N SER A 402 4.94 -11.96 6.85
CA SER A 402 4.57 -13.20 7.52
C SER A 402 5.66 -13.74 8.45
N GLU A 403 5.37 -14.85 9.12
CA GLU A 403 6.30 -15.58 9.96
C GLU A 403 7.42 -16.25 9.17
N THR A 404 8.62 -16.22 9.75
CA THR A 404 9.84 -16.89 9.24
C THR A 404 9.78 -18.41 9.45
N THR A 405 9.08 -18.84 10.51
CA THR A 405 8.86 -20.24 10.90
C THR A 405 7.75 -20.93 10.09
N ARG A 406 6.98 -20.13 9.34
CA ARG A 406 5.68 -20.50 8.75
C ARG A 406 4.76 -21.19 9.77
N ALA A 407 4.58 -20.55 10.92
CA ALA A 407 3.77 -21.04 12.03
C ALA A 407 2.94 -19.89 12.59
N ALA A 408 1.75 -20.22 13.06
CA ALA A 408 0.87 -19.31 13.78
C ALA A 408 1.48 -18.91 15.14
N ASP A 409 2.29 -17.85 15.19
CA ASP A 409 3.18 -17.57 16.33
C ASP A 409 2.55 -16.63 17.37
N ALA A 410 2.03 -15.45 16.96
CA ALA A 410 1.42 -14.48 17.89
C ALA A 410 0.63 -13.38 17.17
N ALA A 411 -0.38 -12.82 17.84
CA ALA A 411 -1.01 -11.56 17.43
C ALA A 411 0.04 -10.47 17.06
N GLY A 412 -0.05 -9.99 15.82
CA GLY A 412 0.85 -9.01 15.23
C GLY A 412 2.12 -9.60 14.59
N ALA A 413 2.24 -10.92 14.45
CA ALA A 413 3.39 -11.57 13.78
C ALA A 413 3.32 -11.51 12.25
N MET A 414 2.11 -11.45 11.68
CA MET A 414 1.86 -11.08 10.27
C MET A 414 1.46 -9.61 10.15
N ASP A 415 1.57 -9.08 8.92
CA ASP A 415 1.00 -7.80 8.49
C ASP A 415 0.84 -7.87 6.97
N ALA A 416 -0.27 -8.44 6.50
CA ALA A 416 -0.48 -8.77 5.09
C ALA A 416 -1.85 -8.33 4.59
N ILE A 417 -1.94 -7.97 3.30
CA ILE A 417 -3.23 -7.73 2.64
C ILE A 417 -3.88 -9.09 2.38
N ASN A 418 -5.01 -9.37 3.03
CA ASN A 418 -5.92 -10.43 2.61
C ASN A 418 -6.93 -9.88 1.58
N PHE A 419 -7.21 -10.65 0.54
CA PHE A 419 -8.33 -10.35 -0.38
C PHE A 419 -9.14 -11.59 -0.71
N SER A 420 -10.30 -11.74 -0.07
CA SER A 420 -11.09 -12.97 -0.13
C SER A 420 -12.57 -12.75 0.19
N THR A 421 -13.40 -13.80 0.09
CA THR A 421 -14.77 -13.82 0.65
C THR A 421 -14.80 -14.40 2.06
N GLN A 422 -13.67 -14.36 2.78
CA GLN A 422 -13.51 -15.01 4.07
C GLN A 422 -14.16 -14.23 5.21
N CYS A 423 -15.04 -14.90 5.99
CA CYS A 423 -15.91 -14.21 6.96
C CYS A 423 -16.06 -14.89 8.34
N TRP A 424 -15.51 -16.09 8.54
CA TRP A 424 -15.56 -16.79 9.85
C TRP A 424 -14.78 -16.11 10.98
N PHE A 425 -13.83 -15.23 10.68
CA PHE A 425 -13.17 -14.36 11.67
C PHE A 425 -14.06 -13.20 12.17
N GLY A 426 -15.22 -12.98 11.56
CA GLY A 426 -16.10 -11.84 11.85
C GLY A 426 -15.71 -10.56 11.10
N GLY A 427 -16.32 -9.45 11.49
CA GLY A 427 -16.02 -8.12 10.94
C GLY A 427 -16.54 -7.82 9.53
N CYS A 428 -17.24 -8.77 8.91
CA CYS A 428 -17.68 -8.78 7.51
C CYS A 428 -19.21 -8.62 7.36
N SER A 429 -19.65 -8.17 6.18
CA SER A 429 -21.07 -8.01 5.81
C SER A 429 -21.22 -8.04 4.29
N GLY A 430 -22.33 -8.61 3.81
CA GLY A 430 -22.52 -8.97 2.40
C GLY A 430 -21.74 -10.23 2.00
N SER A 431 -21.44 -10.36 0.71
CA SER A 431 -20.77 -11.53 0.12
C SER A 431 -19.27 -11.37 -0.14
N GLY A 432 -18.73 -10.16 0.01
CA GLY A 432 -17.36 -9.84 -0.42
C GLY A 432 -17.16 -9.89 -1.95
N PRO A 433 -15.92 -10.02 -2.43
CA PRO A 433 -14.68 -10.10 -1.64
C PRO A 433 -14.29 -8.73 -1.04
N TRP A 434 -13.55 -8.76 0.07
CA TRP A 434 -13.14 -7.56 0.81
C TRP A 434 -11.61 -7.42 0.88
N VAL A 435 -11.12 -6.20 1.09
CA VAL A 435 -9.71 -5.94 1.45
C VAL A 435 -9.59 -5.96 2.97
N GLN A 436 -8.82 -6.88 3.53
CA GLN A 436 -8.62 -7.05 4.98
C GLN A 436 -7.11 -7.03 5.29
N ALA A 437 -6.75 -6.81 6.55
CA ALA A 437 -5.41 -7.09 7.06
C ALA A 437 -5.40 -8.46 7.75
N ASP A 438 -4.55 -9.38 7.31
CA ASP A 438 -4.12 -10.47 8.19
C ASP A 438 -3.02 -9.96 9.10
N LEU A 439 -3.28 -10.00 10.41
CA LEU A 439 -2.35 -9.56 11.46
C LEU A 439 -1.89 -10.74 12.34
N GLU A 440 -2.13 -11.97 11.89
CA GLU A 440 -2.06 -13.23 12.62
C GLU A 440 -3.18 -13.38 13.68
N TRP A 441 -3.74 -14.59 13.81
CA TRP A 441 -4.96 -14.90 14.59
C TRP A 441 -6.25 -14.16 14.18
N GLY A 442 -6.25 -13.40 13.08
CA GLY A 442 -7.48 -12.80 12.57
C GLY A 442 -7.33 -11.98 11.30
N LEU A 443 -8.37 -12.04 10.46
CA LEU A 443 -8.58 -11.11 9.36
C LEU A 443 -9.36 -9.88 9.82
N TYR A 444 -8.72 -8.72 9.75
CA TYR A 444 -9.20 -7.44 10.26
C TYR A 444 -9.67 -6.51 9.12
N PRO A 445 -10.99 -6.21 9.03
CA PRO A 445 -11.52 -5.18 8.13
C PRO A 445 -11.43 -3.76 8.72
N GLY A 446 -10.84 -3.64 9.91
CA GLY A 446 -10.58 -2.41 10.66
C GLY A 446 -10.03 -2.76 12.04
N GLY A 447 -9.99 -1.81 12.98
CA GLY A 447 -9.39 -1.98 14.32
C GLY A 447 -10.05 -3.00 15.26
N SER A 448 -10.94 -3.87 14.77
CA SER A 448 -11.48 -5.03 15.50
C SER A 448 -12.14 -6.02 14.52
N GLN A 449 -12.55 -7.19 15.03
CA GLN A 449 -13.43 -8.14 14.32
C GLN A 449 -14.93 -7.74 14.38
N SER A 450 -15.26 -6.49 14.73
CA SER A 450 -16.61 -5.94 14.55
C SER A 450 -16.76 -5.35 13.14
N TRP A 451 -17.99 -5.32 12.60
CA TRP A 451 -18.23 -4.77 11.26
C TRP A 451 -17.76 -3.31 11.16
N ASN A 452 -16.87 -3.05 10.20
CA ASN A 452 -16.46 -1.71 9.83
C ASN A 452 -17.47 -1.13 8.80
N PRO A 453 -18.23 -0.07 9.10
CA PRO A 453 -19.26 0.45 8.21
C PRO A 453 -18.72 1.06 6.90
N ASN A 454 -17.43 1.38 6.83
CA ASN A 454 -16.79 1.87 5.60
C ASN A 454 -16.34 0.72 4.67
N GLN A 455 -16.31 -0.52 5.17
CA GLN A 455 -15.88 -1.69 4.43
C GLN A 455 -16.87 -2.00 3.30
N ARG A 456 -16.35 -2.43 2.15
CA ARG A 456 -17.14 -2.71 0.95
C ARG A 456 -16.57 -3.86 0.14
N ALA A 457 -17.43 -4.48 -0.67
CA ALA A 457 -17.02 -5.52 -1.61
C ALA A 457 -16.40 -4.90 -2.87
N PHE A 458 -15.37 -5.56 -3.42
CA PHE A 458 -14.71 -5.16 -4.67
C PHE A 458 -14.80 -6.28 -5.71
N THR A 459 -15.87 -6.27 -6.51
CA THR A 459 -16.19 -7.33 -7.49
C THR A 459 -15.65 -7.08 -8.91
N SER A 460 -14.86 -6.02 -9.11
CA SER A 460 -14.23 -5.71 -10.41
C SER A 460 -13.16 -6.74 -10.77
N LYS A 461 -12.96 -7.03 -12.07
CA LYS A 461 -11.96 -8.01 -12.50
C LYS A 461 -10.53 -7.66 -12.06
N PHE A 462 -10.21 -6.38 -11.92
CA PHE A 462 -8.94 -5.92 -11.37
C PHE A 462 -9.20 -4.95 -10.21
N VAL A 463 -8.59 -5.21 -9.06
CA VAL A 463 -8.77 -4.48 -7.80
C VAL A 463 -7.40 -4.09 -7.27
N THR A 464 -7.20 -2.80 -6.98
CA THR A 464 -6.06 -2.35 -6.16
C THR A 464 -6.45 -2.51 -4.70
N ALA A 465 -5.66 -3.24 -3.93
CA ALA A 465 -5.79 -3.39 -2.49
C ALA A 465 -4.51 -2.86 -1.82
N MET A 466 -4.65 -2.15 -0.70
CA MET A 466 -3.52 -1.58 0.05
C MET A 466 -3.67 -1.71 1.55
N LEU A 467 -2.53 -1.91 2.21
CA LEU A 467 -2.36 -1.93 3.66
C LEU A 467 -1.12 -1.09 4.01
N LYS A 468 -1.21 -0.27 5.06
CA LYS A 468 -0.02 0.31 5.70
C LYS A 468 -0.19 0.34 7.20
N ASN A 469 0.92 0.17 7.92
CA ASN A 469 0.92 -0.05 9.35
C ASN A 469 2.16 0.61 9.96
N ASN A 470 1.98 1.46 10.98
CA ASN A 470 3.11 2.10 11.65
C ASN A 470 3.75 1.21 12.73
N GLY A 471 3.29 -0.05 12.85
CA GLY A 471 3.81 -1.07 13.75
C GLY A 471 3.57 -0.82 15.24
N THR A 472 2.92 0.29 15.61
CA THR A 472 2.81 0.72 17.01
C THR A 472 1.37 1.03 17.41
N ASN A 473 0.65 1.89 16.70
CA ASN A 473 -0.69 2.32 17.11
C ASN A 473 -1.66 2.63 15.96
N ARG A 474 -1.26 2.57 14.69
CA ARG A 474 -2.11 2.95 13.55
C ARG A 474 -1.85 2.10 12.32
N PHE A 475 -2.93 1.66 11.68
CA PHE A 475 -2.90 1.08 10.35
C PHE A 475 -4.07 1.59 9.49
N ALA A 476 -3.94 1.46 8.18
CA ALA A 476 -4.95 1.86 7.21
C ALA A 476 -5.13 0.79 6.12
N LEU A 477 -6.37 0.65 5.65
CA LEU A 477 -6.78 -0.22 4.55
C LEU A 477 -7.41 0.62 3.44
N LYS A 478 -7.05 0.35 2.19
CA LYS A 478 -7.65 1.00 1.02
C LYS A 478 -7.95 0.00 -0.08
N GLY A 479 -8.96 0.32 -0.89
CA GLY A 479 -9.30 -0.48 -2.07
C GLY A 479 -9.90 0.37 -3.19
N SER A 480 -9.73 -0.05 -4.44
CA SER A 480 -10.45 0.50 -5.60
C SER A 480 -10.40 -0.41 -6.82
N ASN A 481 -11.15 -0.07 -7.87
CA ASN A 481 -11.04 -0.70 -9.18
C ASN A 481 -9.70 -0.32 -9.83
N ALA A 482 -8.84 -1.29 -10.14
CA ALA A 482 -7.53 -1.03 -10.73
C ALA A 482 -7.59 -0.50 -12.19
N GLN A 483 -8.78 -0.43 -12.81
CA GLN A 483 -8.97 0.10 -14.16
C GLN A 483 -9.41 1.56 -14.22
N ALA A 484 -9.92 2.14 -13.12
CA ALA A 484 -10.43 3.52 -13.07
C ALA A 484 -10.73 3.99 -11.64
N GLY A 485 -10.63 5.30 -11.41
CA GLY A 485 -11.12 5.97 -10.20
C GLY A 485 -10.02 6.36 -9.22
N SER A 486 -10.35 6.42 -7.93
CA SER A 486 -9.45 6.80 -6.84
C SER A 486 -9.56 5.79 -5.70
N LEU A 487 -8.57 5.76 -4.81
CA LEU A 487 -8.60 4.87 -3.65
C LEU A 487 -9.70 5.25 -2.67
N TYR A 488 -10.48 4.26 -2.22
CA TYR A 488 -11.37 4.41 -1.08
C TYR A 488 -10.63 4.02 0.20
N THR A 489 -10.56 4.93 1.17
CA THR A 489 -10.11 4.59 2.53
C THR A 489 -11.21 3.78 3.23
N LEU A 490 -10.91 2.51 3.49
CA LEU A 490 -11.79 1.55 4.15
C LEU A 490 -11.62 1.64 5.66
N TYR A 491 -10.37 1.74 6.11
CA TYR A 491 -10.00 1.95 7.49
C TYR A 491 -8.79 2.87 7.57
N ASP A 492 -8.72 3.70 8.61
CA ASP A 492 -7.53 4.43 9.02
C ASP A 492 -7.68 4.76 10.51
N GLY A 493 -6.92 4.07 11.36
CA GLY A 493 -7.15 4.13 12.81
C GLY A 493 -6.31 3.13 13.60
N ALA A 494 -6.73 2.90 14.85
CA ALA A 494 -5.99 2.10 15.81
C ALA A 494 -5.79 0.63 15.39
N LEU A 495 -4.64 0.05 15.77
CA LEU A 495 -4.45 -1.40 15.74
C LEU A 495 -5.47 -2.09 16.68
N PRO A 496 -5.86 -3.35 16.40
CA PRO A 496 -6.75 -4.09 17.30
C PRO A 496 -6.11 -4.31 18.68
N SER A 497 -6.95 -4.50 19.70
CA SER A 497 -6.49 -4.71 21.08
C SER A 497 -5.59 -5.95 21.17
N GLY A 498 -4.38 -5.79 21.71
CA GLY A 498 -3.36 -6.85 21.82
C GLY A 498 -2.31 -6.87 20.70
N TYR A 499 -2.52 -6.13 19.60
CA TYR A 499 -1.61 -6.09 18.43
C TYR A 499 -0.61 -4.94 18.48
N SER A 500 -0.55 -4.22 19.61
CA SER A 500 0.31 -3.05 19.83
C SER A 500 1.36 -3.36 20.90
N PRO A 501 2.67 -3.20 20.63
CA PRO A 501 3.28 -3.06 19.30
C PRO A 501 3.18 -4.35 18.47
N MET A 502 3.29 -4.21 17.15
CA MET A 502 3.39 -5.34 16.21
C MET A 502 4.69 -6.13 16.44
N ARG A 503 4.69 -7.39 15.99
CA ARG A 503 5.73 -8.41 16.24
C ARG A 503 6.21 -9.07 14.94
N LYS A 504 6.12 -8.34 13.83
CA LYS A 504 6.36 -8.82 12.46
C LYS A 504 7.70 -9.53 12.32
N GLN A 505 7.74 -10.62 11.57
CA GLN A 505 8.97 -11.41 11.44
C GLN A 505 9.77 -11.14 10.17
N GLY A 506 9.16 -10.54 9.13
CA GLY A 506 9.86 -10.14 7.92
C GLY A 506 10.03 -11.24 6.87
N ALA A 507 9.29 -12.33 6.96
CA ALA A 507 9.08 -13.16 5.77
C ALA A 507 8.03 -12.50 4.86
N ILE A 508 7.94 -12.95 3.62
CA ILE A 508 6.96 -12.51 2.63
C ILE A 508 6.14 -13.72 2.20
N ILE A 509 4.82 -13.61 2.28
CA ILE A 509 3.89 -14.62 1.78
C ILE A 509 3.11 -14.09 0.56
N LEU A 510 2.75 -15.01 -0.34
CA LEU A 510 1.81 -14.76 -1.43
C LEU A 510 0.91 -15.98 -1.68
N GLY A 511 -0.39 -15.78 -1.45
CA GLY A 511 -1.45 -16.72 -1.77
C GLY A 511 -1.78 -17.76 -0.71
N SER A 512 -1.21 -17.70 0.49
CA SER A 512 -1.64 -18.49 1.66
C SER A 512 -1.50 -17.68 2.94
N GLY A 513 -2.07 -18.17 4.05
CA GLY A 513 -1.76 -17.67 5.39
C GLY A 513 -0.30 -17.96 5.79
N GLY A 514 0.17 -17.29 6.84
CA GLY A 514 1.54 -17.39 7.36
C GLY A 514 1.89 -18.77 7.94
N ASP A 515 0.91 -19.51 8.47
CA ASP A 515 1.08 -20.88 8.98
C ASP A 515 1.23 -21.96 7.87
N CYS A 516 1.07 -21.55 6.61
CA CYS A 516 1.16 -22.40 5.43
C CYS A 516 2.45 -22.12 4.62
N CYS A 517 3.01 -23.06 3.87
CA CYS A 517 2.61 -24.44 3.59
C CYS A 517 3.85 -25.33 3.76
N LYS A 518 4.47 -25.24 4.95
CA LYS A 518 5.75 -25.89 5.29
C LYS A 518 5.70 -27.43 5.21
N PRO A 519 6.84 -28.13 5.19
CA PRO A 519 6.87 -29.59 5.26
C PRO A 519 6.11 -30.10 6.49
N GLY A 520 5.21 -31.07 6.29
CA GLY A 520 4.30 -31.57 7.35
C GLY A 520 3.10 -30.66 7.67
N GLY A 521 3.05 -29.44 7.13
CA GLY A 521 1.87 -28.57 7.17
C GLY A 521 0.85 -28.91 6.09
N GLY A 522 -0.26 -28.16 6.06
CA GLY A 522 -1.31 -28.31 5.06
C GLY A 522 -0.96 -27.74 3.68
N ALA A 523 -1.96 -27.63 2.83
CA ALA A 523 -1.92 -26.86 1.58
C ALA A 523 -2.69 -25.55 1.73
N ASN A 524 -2.36 -24.58 0.88
CA ASN A 524 -3.19 -23.40 0.71
C ASN A 524 -4.63 -23.81 0.38
N LEU A 525 -5.63 -23.23 1.07
CA LEU A 525 -7.05 -23.43 0.76
C LEU A 525 -7.65 -22.27 -0.02
N SER A 526 -6.96 -21.14 -0.09
CA SER A 526 -7.41 -19.92 -0.74
C SER A 526 -7.37 -20.00 -2.28
N ALA A 527 -8.13 -19.13 -2.93
CA ALA A 527 -8.06 -18.88 -4.36
C ALA A 527 -7.96 -17.38 -4.60
N GLY A 528 -7.15 -16.98 -5.57
CA GLY A 528 -6.93 -15.59 -5.94
C GLY A 528 -6.09 -15.44 -7.20
N THR A 529 -6.11 -14.27 -7.83
CA THR A 529 -5.19 -13.94 -8.93
C THR A 529 -4.33 -12.76 -8.51
N PHE A 530 -3.02 -12.93 -8.51
CA PHE A 530 -2.07 -11.83 -8.30
C PHE A 530 -1.53 -11.36 -9.65
N TYR A 531 -1.55 -10.05 -9.89
CA TYR A 531 -0.98 -9.45 -11.10
C TYR A 531 0.36 -8.79 -10.77
N GLU A 532 0.36 -7.88 -9.80
CA GLU A 532 1.53 -7.18 -9.30
C GLU A 532 1.33 -6.70 -7.86
N GLY A 533 2.42 -6.37 -7.18
CA GLY A 533 2.39 -5.79 -5.84
C GLY A 533 3.79 -5.47 -5.32
N ALA A 534 3.86 -4.63 -4.30
CA ALA A 534 5.12 -4.31 -3.62
C ALA A 534 4.91 -4.12 -2.12
N MET A 535 5.97 -4.35 -1.35
CA MET A 535 6.10 -4.00 0.05
C MET A 535 7.18 -2.93 0.19
N VAL A 536 7.02 -2.00 1.13
CA VAL A 536 7.87 -0.82 1.29
C VAL A 536 8.25 -0.58 2.74
N ALA A 537 9.45 -0.04 2.98
CA ALA A 537 9.86 0.39 4.31
C ALA A 537 9.34 1.82 4.60
N GLY A 538 8.81 2.04 5.81
CA GLY A 538 8.16 3.29 6.19
C GLY A 538 6.65 3.25 5.99
N TYR A 539 5.95 4.28 6.49
CA TYR A 539 4.48 4.40 6.41
C TYR A 539 4.11 5.36 5.27
N PRO A 540 3.61 4.87 4.11
CA PRO A 540 3.39 5.72 2.94
C PRO A 540 2.36 6.82 3.17
N SER A 541 2.59 7.97 2.55
CA SER A 541 1.59 9.05 2.57
C SER A 541 0.39 8.68 1.68
N ASP A 542 -0.76 9.25 1.99
CA ASP A 542 -1.97 9.10 1.17
C ASP A 542 -1.77 9.59 -0.28
N ALA A 543 -0.95 10.64 -0.47
CA ALA A 543 -0.58 11.12 -1.80
C ALA A 543 0.27 10.10 -2.57
N THR A 544 1.19 9.40 -1.88
CA THR A 544 2.03 8.34 -2.47
C THR A 544 1.19 7.16 -2.95
N GLU A 545 0.25 6.70 -2.11
CA GLU A 545 -0.67 5.61 -2.46
C GLU A 545 -1.60 5.99 -3.62
N ASN A 546 -2.14 7.22 -3.61
CA ASN A 546 -2.96 7.72 -4.70
C ASN A 546 -2.17 7.80 -6.02
N ALA A 547 -0.90 8.22 -5.98
CA ALA A 547 -0.01 8.24 -7.14
C ALA A 547 0.30 6.83 -7.68
N VAL A 548 0.54 5.86 -6.78
CA VAL A 548 0.71 4.44 -7.14
C VAL A 548 -0.55 3.88 -7.78
N HIS A 549 -1.74 4.16 -7.22
CA HIS A 549 -3.00 3.73 -7.83
C HIS A 549 -3.26 4.40 -9.19
N ALA A 550 -2.96 5.69 -9.34
CA ALA A 550 -3.03 6.37 -10.64
C ALA A 550 -2.11 5.71 -11.69
N ASN A 551 -0.91 5.26 -11.28
CA ASN A 551 -0.01 4.49 -12.14
C ASN A 551 -0.57 3.10 -12.50
N VAL A 552 -1.22 2.40 -11.57
CA VAL A 552 -1.93 1.13 -11.83
C VAL A 552 -3.07 1.33 -12.84
N VAL A 553 -3.87 2.37 -12.69
CA VAL A 553 -4.94 2.72 -13.64
C VAL A 553 -4.36 3.04 -15.02
N ALA A 554 -3.28 3.82 -15.08
CA ALA A 554 -2.58 4.14 -16.32
C ALA A 554 -1.91 2.92 -16.99
N ALA A 555 -1.65 1.83 -16.26
CA ALA A 555 -1.17 0.57 -16.82
C ALA A 555 -2.20 -0.12 -17.73
N GLY A 556 -3.49 0.26 -17.65
CA GLY A 556 -4.48 -0.12 -18.64
C GLY A 556 -4.80 -1.62 -18.67
N TYR A 557 -4.91 -2.26 -17.50
CA TYR A 557 -5.36 -3.65 -17.35
C TYR A 557 -6.68 -3.91 -18.11
N ARG A 558 -6.71 -4.91 -19.00
CA ARG A 558 -7.91 -5.37 -19.73
C ARG A 558 -7.90 -6.88 -19.90
#